data_AF-A0A3S3M170-F1
#
_entry.id   AF-A0A3S3M170-F1
#
_cell.length_a   1.000
_cell.length_b   1.000
_cell.length_c   1.000
_cell.angle_alpha   90.00
_cell.angle_beta   90.00
_cell.angle_gamma   90.00
#
_symmetry.space_group_name_H-M   'P 1'
#
loop_
_entity.id
_entity.type
_entity.pdbx_description
1 polymer ?
#
loop_
_entity_poly.entity_id
_entity_poly.type
_entity_poly.pdbx_seq_one_letter_code
_entity_poly.pdbx_strand_id
1 'polypeptide(L)'
;EAVLEVGTLGGYSTIWMARGLPADGKVVTLELDPHHAKVARSNFERAGVSDKVDLLVGPALQSLAALVDENARTFDLIFIDADKPNNPNYLDWAMKLSRSGTVIVCDNVIRDGAVVKKNSGDVNVEGARAVADDVVADDDR
;
A
#
# COMPACT_ATOMS: atom_id res chain seq x y z
N GLU A 1 7.90 3.50 14.99
CA GLU A 1 6.68 3.14 14.22
C GLU A 1 6.97 3.11 12.73
N ALA A 2 6.29 2.24 11.99
CA ALA A 2 6.57 1.93 10.60
C ALA A 2 5.28 1.82 9.78
N VAL A 3 5.23 2.52 8.65
CA VAL A 3 4.13 2.45 7.69
C VAL A 3 4.65 1.93 6.35
N LEU A 4 3.88 1.06 5.71
CA LEU A 4 4.08 0.66 4.32
C LEU A 4 2.93 1.22 3.47
N GLU A 5 3.26 1.80 2.33
CA GLU A 5 2.31 2.25 1.32
C GLU A 5 2.61 1.59 -0.02
N VAL A 6 1.60 0.99 -0.64
CA VAL A 6 1.68 0.43 -1.99
C VAL A 6 0.91 1.35 -2.93
N GLY A 7 1.62 2.16 -3.71
CA GLY A 7 1.05 3.22 -4.56
C GLY A 7 1.30 4.61 -3.97
N THR A 8 2.24 5.37 -4.56
CA THR A 8 2.63 6.69 -4.05
C THR A 8 1.93 7.84 -4.79
N LEU A 9 1.82 7.74 -6.11
CA LEU A 9 1.39 8.82 -7.01
C LEU A 9 2.18 10.12 -6.71
N GLY A 10 1.48 11.21 -6.41
CA GLY A 10 2.09 12.50 -6.04
C GLY A 10 2.48 12.60 -4.56
N GLY A 11 2.30 11.54 -3.77
CA GLY A 11 2.71 11.47 -2.37
C GLY A 11 1.72 12.08 -1.36
N TYR A 12 0.47 12.31 -1.74
CA TYR A 12 -0.50 12.99 -0.87
C TYR A 12 -0.80 12.20 0.40
N SER A 13 -1.19 10.92 0.26
CA SER A 13 -1.42 9.99 1.37
C SER A 13 -0.15 9.79 2.20
N THR A 14 1.00 9.60 1.54
CA THR A 14 2.31 9.45 2.19
C THR A 14 2.60 10.62 3.14
N ILE A 15 2.34 11.87 2.71
CA ILE A 15 2.57 13.07 3.54
C ILE A 15 1.70 13.05 4.79
N TRP A 16 0.42 12.66 4.67
CA TRP A 16 -0.48 12.55 5.81
C TRP A 16 -0.01 11.48 6.80
N MET A 17 0.37 10.31 6.31
CA MET A 17 0.90 9.24 7.15
C MET A 17 2.22 9.67 7.83
N ALA A 18 3.15 10.27 7.10
CA ALA A 18 4.42 10.73 7.64
C ALA A 18 4.27 11.80 8.74
N ARG A 19 3.25 12.66 8.64
CA ARG A 19 2.92 13.67 9.66
C ARG A 19 2.31 13.07 10.92
N GLY A 20 1.59 11.95 10.80
CA GLY A 20 1.02 11.23 11.95
C GLY A 20 2.05 10.47 12.78
N LEU A 21 3.22 10.20 12.21
CA LEU A 21 4.27 9.41 12.86
C LEU A 21 5.09 10.21 13.88
N PRO A 22 5.68 9.54 14.90
CA PRO A 22 6.69 10.13 15.77
C PRO A 22 7.93 10.57 14.98
N ALA A 23 8.87 11.26 15.64
CA ALA A 23 10.05 11.83 14.99
C ALA A 23 10.96 10.76 14.34
N ASP A 24 11.04 9.59 14.93
CA ASP A 24 11.80 8.42 14.47
C ASP A 24 10.97 7.46 13.58
N GLY A 25 9.70 7.77 13.35
CA GLY A 25 8.83 6.96 12.51
C GLY A 25 9.17 7.06 11.03
N LYS A 26 8.91 5.98 10.28
CA LYS A 26 9.20 5.88 8.85
C LYS A 26 8.00 5.41 8.03
N VAL A 27 7.86 5.97 6.83
CA VAL A 27 6.97 5.48 5.77
C VAL A 27 7.83 4.91 4.65
N VAL A 28 7.65 3.64 4.32
CA VAL A 28 8.16 3.05 3.08
C VAL A 28 7.02 3.14 2.07
N THR A 29 7.25 3.76 0.91
CA THR A 29 6.25 3.88 -0.14
C THR A 29 6.76 3.37 -1.48
N LEU A 30 5.90 2.66 -2.21
CA LEU A 30 6.23 1.96 -3.45
C LEU A 30 5.58 2.65 -4.65
N GLU A 31 6.39 3.06 -5.62
CA GLU A 31 5.91 3.70 -6.86
C GLU A 31 6.50 3.02 -8.10
N LEU A 32 5.65 2.65 -9.05
CA LEU A 32 6.08 2.05 -10.30
C LEU A 32 6.62 3.10 -11.28
N ASP A 33 5.93 4.25 -11.39
CA ASP A 33 6.20 5.27 -12.39
C ASP A 33 7.31 6.25 -11.93
N PRO A 34 8.46 6.32 -12.62
CA PRO A 34 9.55 7.23 -12.25
C PRO A 34 9.17 8.72 -12.29
N HIS A 35 8.21 9.11 -13.12
CA HIS A 35 7.69 10.48 -13.16
C HIS A 35 6.88 10.79 -11.90
N HIS A 36 5.96 9.91 -11.49
CA HIS A 36 5.24 10.07 -10.23
C HIS A 36 6.20 10.09 -9.04
N ALA A 37 7.17 9.18 -9.01
CA ALA A 37 8.19 9.15 -7.96
C ALA A 37 8.95 10.48 -7.85
N LYS A 38 9.29 11.11 -8.99
CA LYS A 38 9.94 12.43 -9.01
C LYS A 38 9.03 13.52 -8.44
N VAL A 39 7.74 13.52 -8.79
CA VAL A 39 6.75 14.46 -8.26
C VAL A 39 6.59 14.28 -6.75
N ALA A 40 6.45 13.04 -6.29
CA ALA A 40 6.34 12.69 -4.87
C ALA A 40 7.55 13.19 -4.06
N ARG A 41 8.78 12.95 -4.51
CA ARG A 41 10.00 13.47 -3.83
C ARG A 41 9.95 14.98 -3.66
N SER A 42 9.60 15.72 -4.70
CA SER A 42 9.48 17.19 -4.62
C SER A 42 8.40 17.62 -3.63
N ASN A 43 7.28 16.89 -3.55
CA ASN A 43 6.23 17.17 -2.58
C ASN A 43 6.64 16.83 -1.15
N PHE A 44 7.42 15.77 -0.92
CA PHE A 44 7.97 15.42 0.40
C PHE A 44 8.91 16.50 0.93
N GLU A 45 9.80 17.01 0.07
CA GLU A 45 10.70 18.13 0.40
C GLU A 45 9.91 19.38 0.78
N ARG A 46 8.93 19.76 -0.06
CA ARG A 46 8.07 20.92 0.20
C ARG A 46 7.23 20.77 1.47
N ALA A 47 6.83 19.55 1.80
CA ALA A 47 6.06 19.25 3.00
C ALA A 47 6.92 19.10 4.26
N GLY A 48 8.26 19.07 4.13
CA GLY A 48 9.19 18.91 5.24
C GLY A 48 9.19 17.52 5.87
N VAL A 49 8.85 16.47 5.10
CA VAL A 49 8.73 15.09 5.60
C VAL A 49 9.73 14.12 4.98
N SER A 50 10.63 14.58 4.11
CA SER A 50 11.59 13.73 3.39
C SER A 50 12.37 12.78 4.31
N ASP A 51 12.78 13.25 5.48
CA ASP A 51 13.55 12.45 6.45
C ASP A 51 12.77 11.27 7.02
N LYS A 52 11.44 11.23 6.86
CA LYS A 52 10.59 10.12 7.30
C LYS A 52 10.19 9.17 6.16
N VAL A 53 10.54 9.45 4.91
CA VAL A 53 9.98 8.72 3.76
C VAL A 53 11.07 8.02 2.95
N ASP A 54 10.95 6.70 2.87
CA ASP A 54 11.76 5.83 2.03
C ASP A 54 10.95 5.46 0.77
N LEU A 55 11.21 6.16 -0.35
CA LEU A 55 10.54 5.93 -1.63
C LEU A 55 11.31 4.94 -2.51
N LEU A 56 10.72 3.76 -2.73
CA LEU A 56 11.22 2.70 -3.59
C LEU A 56 10.56 2.77 -4.96
N VAL A 57 11.37 2.86 -6.01
CA VAL A 57 10.88 2.98 -7.40
C VAL A 57 11.02 1.65 -8.11
N GLY A 58 9.90 1.10 -8.59
CA GLY A 58 9.86 -0.17 -9.31
C GLY A 58 8.55 -0.94 -9.07
N PRO A 59 8.45 -2.18 -9.60
CA PRO A 59 7.27 -3.01 -9.41
C PRO A 59 7.05 -3.34 -7.93
N ALA A 60 5.87 -3.00 -7.41
CA ALA A 60 5.54 -3.18 -6.00
C ALA A 60 5.77 -4.62 -5.51
N LEU A 61 5.38 -5.63 -6.28
CA LEU A 61 5.56 -7.05 -5.90
C LEU A 61 7.03 -7.44 -5.72
N GLN A 62 7.95 -6.83 -6.48
CA GLN A 62 9.38 -7.09 -6.32
C GLN A 62 9.91 -6.42 -5.04
N SER A 63 9.50 -5.19 -4.78
CA SER A 63 9.86 -4.48 -3.54
C SER A 63 9.30 -5.20 -2.30
N LEU A 64 8.06 -5.68 -2.35
CA LEU A 64 7.44 -6.45 -1.27
C LEU A 64 8.18 -7.77 -0.99
N ALA A 65 8.56 -8.50 -2.05
CA ALA A 65 9.36 -9.71 -1.91
C ALA A 65 10.74 -9.42 -1.27
N ALA A 66 11.44 -8.38 -1.73
CA ALA A 66 12.72 -7.98 -1.16
C ALA A 66 12.60 -7.58 0.33
N LEU A 67 11.55 -6.84 0.70
CA LEU A 67 11.30 -6.44 2.09
C LEU A 67 11.09 -7.65 3.01
N VAL A 68 10.45 -8.72 2.52
CA VAL A 68 10.30 -9.98 3.26
C VAL A 68 11.64 -10.72 3.36
N ASP A 69 12.37 -10.85 2.26
CA ASP A 69 13.64 -11.59 2.21
C ASP A 69 14.72 -10.96 3.11
N GLU A 70 14.77 -9.64 3.17
CA GLU A 70 15.68 -8.91 4.05
C GLU A 70 15.32 -9.04 5.54
N ASN A 71 14.15 -9.64 5.86
CA ASN A 71 13.53 -9.65 7.19
C ASN A 71 13.58 -8.25 7.85
N ALA A 72 13.48 -7.20 7.01
CA ALA A 72 13.98 -5.88 7.35
C ALA A 72 13.14 -5.23 8.46
N ARG A 73 11.83 -5.48 8.45
CA ARG A 73 10.87 -4.96 9.43
C ARG A 73 9.45 -5.54 9.23
N THR A 74 8.65 -5.48 10.29
CA THR A 74 7.19 -5.50 10.20
C THR A 74 6.64 -4.09 10.26
N PHE A 75 5.40 -3.90 9.79
CA PHE A 75 4.74 -2.59 9.75
C PHE A 75 3.56 -2.50 10.71
N ASP A 76 3.35 -1.31 11.28
CA ASP A 76 2.23 -1.02 12.17
C ASP A 76 0.96 -0.71 11.37
N LEU A 77 1.13 -0.08 10.20
CA LEU A 77 0.07 0.20 9.23
C LEU A 77 0.55 -0.12 7.82
N ILE A 78 -0.32 -0.74 7.02
CA ILE A 78 -0.09 -1.00 5.60
C ILE A 78 -1.26 -0.42 4.80
N PHE A 79 -0.98 0.49 3.87
CA PHE A 79 -1.97 1.12 2.99
C PHE A 79 -1.78 0.64 1.55
N ILE A 80 -2.78 -0.05 1.00
CA ILE A 80 -2.77 -0.61 -0.35
C ILE A 80 -3.66 0.24 -1.26
N ASP A 81 -3.04 1.00 -2.16
CA ASP A 81 -3.72 1.87 -3.12
C ASP A 81 -2.98 1.94 -4.48
N ALA A 82 -2.64 0.77 -5.04
CA ALA A 82 -2.04 0.65 -6.37
C ALA A 82 -3.05 0.09 -7.40
N ASP A 83 -2.57 -0.69 -8.37
CA ASP A 83 -3.45 -1.32 -9.36
C ASP A 83 -4.30 -2.43 -8.73
N LYS A 84 -5.60 -2.38 -8.99
CA LYS A 84 -6.57 -3.23 -8.30
C LYS A 84 -6.52 -4.71 -8.68
N PRO A 85 -6.13 -5.12 -9.90
CA PRO A 85 -5.95 -6.55 -10.22
C PRO A 85 -4.95 -7.25 -9.30
N ASN A 86 -3.92 -6.54 -8.81
CA ASN A 86 -2.93 -7.08 -7.90
C ASN A 86 -3.29 -6.97 -6.42
N ASN A 87 -4.44 -6.38 -6.06
CA ASN A 87 -4.85 -6.22 -4.66
C ASN A 87 -4.76 -7.52 -3.83
N PRO A 88 -5.19 -8.70 -4.30
CA PRO A 88 -5.04 -9.96 -3.55
C PRO A 88 -3.57 -10.30 -3.29
N ASN A 89 -2.70 -10.14 -4.30
CA ASN A 89 -1.26 -10.36 -4.15
C ASN A 89 -0.65 -9.39 -3.14
N TYR A 90 -1.07 -8.11 -3.15
CA TYR A 90 -0.62 -7.12 -2.18
C TYR A 90 -1.06 -7.46 -0.76
N LEU A 91 -2.29 -7.95 -0.58
CA LEU A 91 -2.79 -8.41 0.71
C LEU A 91 -1.95 -9.58 1.24
N ASP A 92 -1.66 -10.58 0.42
CA ASP A 92 -0.80 -11.72 0.79
C ASP A 92 0.59 -11.29 1.26
N TRP A 93 1.21 -10.34 0.54
CA TRP A 93 2.51 -9.79 0.94
C TRP A 93 2.41 -8.92 2.19
N ALA A 94 1.36 -8.13 2.32
CA ALA A 94 1.11 -7.30 3.50
C ALA A 94 0.98 -8.16 4.76
N MET A 95 0.30 -9.31 4.68
CA MET A 95 0.19 -10.25 5.79
C MET A 95 1.56 -10.79 6.24
N LYS A 96 2.47 -11.10 5.30
CA LYS A 96 3.84 -11.54 5.62
C LYS A 96 4.69 -10.44 6.27
N LEU A 97 4.39 -9.18 5.98
CA LEU A 97 5.06 -8.00 6.52
C LEU A 97 4.35 -7.43 7.77
N SER A 98 3.32 -8.13 8.25
CA SER A 98 2.53 -7.74 9.41
C SER A 98 2.99 -8.44 10.68
N ARG A 99 2.56 -7.90 11.81
CA ARG A 99 2.65 -8.50 13.15
C ARG A 99 1.27 -8.44 13.80
N SER A 100 1.08 -9.14 14.92
CA SER A 100 -0.14 -8.98 15.70
C SER A 100 -0.36 -7.49 16.05
N GLY A 101 -1.55 -6.98 15.72
CA GLY A 101 -1.94 -5.58 15.88
C GLY A 101 -1.63 -4.67 14.69
N THR A 102 -1.06 -5.18 13.58
CA THR A 102 -0.93 -4.41 12.33
C THR A 102 -2.32 -4.10 11.75
N VAL A 103 -2.50 -2.88 11.25
CA VAL A 103 -3.70 -2.47 10.53
C VAL A 103 -3.41 -2.43 9.03
N ILE A 104 -4.16 -3.20 8.25
CA ILE A 104 -4.11 -3.17 6.78
C ILE A 104 -5.34 -2.43 6.26
N VAL A 105 -5.13 -1.46 5.38
CA VAL A 105 -6.19 -0.65 4.74
C VAL A 105 -6.06 -0.78 3.23
N CYS A 106 -7.13 -1.21 2.56
CA CYS A 106 -7.21 -1.31 1.11
C CYS A 106 -8.16 -0.26 0.55
N ASP A 107 -7.69 0.61 -0.35
CA ASP A 107 -8.52 1.67 -0.94
C ASP A 107 -9.23 1.25 -2.24
N ASN A 108 -10.38 1.90 -2.46
CA ASN A 108 -11.27 1.78 -3.61
C ASN A 108 -11.93 0.40 -3.75
N VAL A 109 -12.17 -0.32 -2.65
CA VAL A 109 -12.78 -1.66 -2.68
C VAL A 109 -14.25 -1.68 -3.13
N ILE A 110 -14.95 -0.54 -3.16
CA ILE A 110 -16.38 -0.46 -3.55
C ILE A 110 -16.59 -0.19 -5.05
N ARG A 111 -15.63 0.45 -5.72
CA ARG A 111 -15.65 0.73 -7.17
C ARG A 111 -16.99 1.28 -7.70
N ASP A 112 -17.47 2.38 -7.12
CA ASP A 112 -18.76 3.01 -7.50
C ASP A 112 -19.95 2.02 -7.44
N GLY A 113 -19.89 1.09 -6.49
CA GLY A 113 -20.88 0.01 -6.33
C GLY A 113 -20.79 -1.09 -7.39
N ALA A 114 -19.87 -1.03 -8.36
CA ALA A 114 -19.76 -2.04 -9.40
C ALA A 114 -19.40 -3.44 -8.86
N VAL A 115 -18.82 -3.53 -7.66
CA VAL A 115 -18.47 -4.80 -7.02
C VAL A 115 -19.67 -5.73 -6.78
N VAL A 116 -20.91 -5.24 -6.74
CA VAL A 116 -22.09 -6.12 -6.63
C VAL A 116 -22.50 -6.76 -7.97
N LYS A 117 -21.93 -6.32 -9.10
CA LYS A 117 -22.25 -6.83 -10.44
C LYS A 117 -21.47 -8.13 -10.73
N LYS A 118 -22.16 -9.28 -10.72
CA LYS A 118 -21.54 -10.61 -10.91
C LYS A 118 -20.57 -10.69 -12.11
N ASN A 119 -20.94 -10.12 -13.26
CA ASN A 119 -20.13 -10.15 -14.48
C ASN A 119 -19.77 -8.74 -14.92
N SER A 120 -18.90 -8.06 -14.16
CA SER A 120 -18.50 -6.69 -14.49
C SER A 120 -17.68 -6.61 -15.79
N GLY A 121 -16.87 -7.65 -16.08
CA GLY A 121 -15.89 -7.64 -17.17
C GLY A 121 -14.73 -6.65 -16.95
N ASP A 122 -14.70 -5.97 -15.81
CA ASP A 122 -13.70 -5.00 -15.44
C ASP A 122 -12.74 -5.62 -14.42
N VAL A 123 -11.51 -5.90 -14.86
CA VAL A 123 -10.44 -6.52 -14.06
C VAL A 123 -10.17 -5.78 -12.75
N ASN A 124 -10.46 -4.47 -12.76
CA ASN A 124 -10.31 -3.58 -11.62
C ASN A 124 -11.40 -3.77 -10.57
N VAL A 125 -12.63 -4.09 -10.98
CA VAL A 125 -13.75 -4.46 -10.11
C VAL A 125 -13.56 -5.88 -9.58
N GLU A 126 -13.06 -6.77 -10.43
CA GLU A 126 -12.76 -8.16 -10.08
C GLU A 126 -11.67 -8.26 -9.01
N GLY A 127 -10.55 -7.54 -9.17
CA GLY A 127 -9.49 -7.50 -8.16
C GLY A 127 -9.92 -6.87 -6.84
N ALA A 128 -10.78 -5.84 -6.88
CA ALA A 128 -11.36 -5.24 -5.67
C ALA A 128 -12.31 -6.22 -4.94
N ARG A 129 -13.12 -6.98 -5.69
CA ARG A 129 -14.00 -8.00 -5.12
C ARG A 129 -13.21 -9.15 -4.51
N ALA A 130 -12.17 -9.62 -5.18
CA ALA A 130 -11.33 -10.71 -4.69
C ALA A 130 -10.77 -10.42 -3.29
N VAL A 131 -10.27 -9.20 -3.04
CA VAL A 131 -9.83 -8.82 -1.68
C VAL A 131 -10.95 -8.82 -0.65
N ALA A 132 -12.16 -8.37 -1.00
CA ALA A 132 -13.28 -8.42 -0.08
C ALA A 132 -13.68 -9.89 0.25
N ASP A 133 -13.65 -10.76 -0.76
CA ASP A 133 -13.92 -12.19 -0.58
C ASP A 133 -12.84 -12.85 0.28
N ASP A 134 -11.56 -12.53 0.07
CA ASP A 134 -10.43 -13.02 0.87
C ASP A 134 -10.57 -12.61 2.34
N VAL A 135 -10.90 -11.34 2.62
CA VAL A 135 -11.10 -10.84 3.99
C VAL A 135 -12.26 -11.55 4.70
N VAL A 136 -13.32 -11.93 3.98
CA VAL A 136 -14.47 -12.64 4.56
C VAL A 136 -14.20 -14.13 4.74
N ALA A 137 -13.44 -14.75 3.84
CA ALA A 137 -13.14 -16.17 3.89
C ALA A 137 -12.16 -16.55 5.02
N ASP A 138 -11.46 -15.56 5.58
CA ASP A 138 -10.26 -15.73 6.40
C ASP A 138 -10.46 -15.15 7.81
N ASP A 139 -11.59 -15.48 8.46
CA ASP A 139 -12.00 -15.02 9.80
C ASP A 139 -11.03 -15.44 10.94
N ASP A 140 -9.99 -16.23 10.63
CA ASP A 140 -9.08 -16.89 11.58
C ASP A 140 -7.56 -16.53 11.43
N ARG A 141 -7.16 -15.61 10.52
CA ARG A 141 -5.73 -15.22 10.33
C ARG A 141 -5.25 -14.06 11.20
#